data_AF-A0A166ASW2-F1
#
_entry.id   AF-A0A166ASW2-F1
#
_cell.length_a   1.000
_cell.length_b   1.000
_cell.length_c   1.000
_cell.angle_alpha   90.00
_cell.angle_beta   90.00
_cell.angle_gamma   90.00
#
_symmetry.space_group_name_H-M   'P 1'
#
loop_
_entity.id
_entity.type
_entity.pdbx_description
1 polymer ?
#
loop_
_entity_poly.entity_id
_entity_poly.type
_entity_poly.pdbx_seq_one_letter_code
_entity_poly.pdbx_strand_id
1 'polypeptide(L)'
;MSKTSQATERYTTSERFCADDADMTFASSDNVLFKIKQSYLKANSECFSPPEGTSASPDDEIVNLTEPAETLDLLFQFVYPQKQPDLRKLSTKRILELAEAAEKYQVFAAMETCNRQMEISYKTHPVQALLYASKHDYPVIANLAAKAALSLPYISVYEGLVIDSRAVTAWTKYYAQWSSVQKSAITSPSQSPVPNASSQWYINTIKTCMALGEGVPSLLSKIWMVLFPVHPTAIGAQLSMLRWTV
;
A
#
# COMPACT_ATOMS: atom_id res chain seq x y z
N MET A 1 12.91 -21.97 -45.06
CA MET A 1 11.76 -21.03 -45.05
C MET A 1 10.70 -21.65 -44.16
N SER A 2 10.72 -21.33 -42.88
CA SER A 2 9.76 -21.83 -41.90
C SER A 2 8.72 -20.74 -41.67
N LYS A 3 7.55 -20.85 -42.30
CA LYS A 3 6.39 -20.05 -41.94
C LYS A 3 5.84 -20.61 -40.64
N THR A 4 6.14 -19.96 -39.53
CA THR A 4 5.45 -20.20 -38.26
C THR A 4 4.03 -19.66 -38.43
N SER A 5 3.04 -20.55 -38.50
CA SER A 5 1.63 -20.17 -38.46
C SER A 5 1.35 -19.40 -37.17
N GLN A 6 1.06 -18.11 -37.30
CA GLN A 6 0.44 -17.33 -36.23
C GLN A 6 -0.95 -17.92 -35.98
N ALA A 7 -1.13 -18.55 -34.81
CA ALA A 7 -2.45 -18.81 -34.28
C ALA A 7 -3.14 -17.44 -34.09
N THR A 8 -4.30 -17.27 -34.71
CA THR A 8 -5.10 -16.05 -34.58
C THR A 8 -5.64 -16.01 -33.16
N GLU A 9 -5.00 -15.25 -32.27
CA GLU A 9 -5.51 -15.00 -30.92
C GLU A 9 -6.91 -14.39 -31.03
N ARG A 10 -7.91 -15.05 -30.45
CA ARG A 10 -9.27 -14.56 -30.44
C ARG A 10 -9.41 -13.53 -29.33
N TYR A 11 -9.55 -12.28 -29.72
CA TYR A 11 -9.90 -11.21 -28.81
C TYR A 11 -11.40 -11.18 -28.52
N THR A 12 -11.76 -10.83 -27.28
CA THR A 12 -13.13 -10.42 -26.90
C THR A 12 -13.14 -8.91 -26.67
N THR A 13 -14.24 -8.19 -26.87
CA THR A 13 -14.32 -6.75 -26.57
C THR A 13 -15.03 -6.53 -25.24
N SER A 14 -14.52 -5.61 -24.42
CA SER A 14 -15.16 -5.19 -23.17
C SER A 14 -16.58 -4.65 -23.42
N GLU A 15 -17.56 -5.14 -22.67
CA GLU A 15 -18.95 -4.65 -22.77
C GLU A 15 -19.10 -3.20 -22.31
N ARG A 16 -18.22 -2.72 -21.41
CA ARG A 16 -18.27 -1.35 -20.89
C ARG A 16 -17.49 -0.37 -21.76
N PHE A 17 -16.38 -0.82 -22.34
CA PHE A 17 -15.45 0.00 -23.09
C PHE A 17 -15.37 -0.47 -24.54
N CYS A 18 -16.46 -0.28 -25.28
CA CYS A 18 -16.60 -0.64 -26.70
C CYS A 18 -17.14 0.49 -27.58
N ALA A 19 -16.93 1.76 -27.19
CA ALA A 19 -17.48 2.90 -27.92
C ALA A 19 -16.93 2.98 -29.35
N ASP A 20 -17.80 3.29 -30.31
CA ASP A 20 -17.44 3.40 -31.74
C ASP A 20 -16.58 4.64 -32.03
N ASP A 21 -16.65 5.65 -31.18
CA ASP A 21 -15.90 6.90 -31.29
C ASP A 21 -14.62 6.92 -30.42
N ALA A 22 -14.13 5.75 -30.02
CA ALA A 22 -12.82 5.59 -29.39
C ALA A 22 -11.69 5.72 -30.42
N ASP A 23 -10.58 6.33 -30.00
CA ASP A 23 -9.40 6.61 -30.80
C ASP A 23 -8.17 5.78 -30.37
N MET A 24 -8.31 4.93 -29.34
CA MET A 24 -7.29 4.00 -28.89
C MET A 24 -7.90 2.64 -28.53
N THR A 25 -7.19 1.57 -28.85
CA THR A 25 -7.56 0.20 -28.45
C THR A 25 -6.45 -0.41 -27.61
N PHE A 26 -6.78 -0.84 -26.38
CA PHE A 26 -5.87 -1.59 -25.52
C PHE A 26 -6.29 -3.06 -25.46
N ALA A 27 -5.33 -3.96 -25.37
CA ALA A 27 -5.57 -5.37 -25.07
C ALA A 27 -5.06 -5.71 -23.67
N SER A 28 -5.86 -6.45 -22.89
CA SER A 28 -5.42 -7.07 -21.65
C SER A 28 -4.54 -8.30 -21.90
N SER A 29 -3.87 -8.78 -20.86
CA SER A 29 -3.06 -10.01 -20.92
C SER A 29 -3.87 -11.29 -21.20
N ASP A 30 -5.18 -11.24 -20.98
CA ASP A 30 -6.16 -12.29 -21.24
C ASP A 30 -7.05 -12.00 -22.47
N ASN A 31 -6.52 -11.20 -23.41
CA ASN A 31 -7.07 -10.97 -24.76
C ASN A 31 -8.46 -10.31 -24.78
N VAL A 32 -8.71 -9.34 -23.89
CA VAL A 32 -9.89 -8.47 -23.92
C VAL A 32 -9.49 -7.08 -24.43
N LEU A 33 -10.22 -6.59 -25.43
CA LEU A 33 -10.06 -5.28 -26.04
C LEU A 33 -10.87 -4.23 -25.30
N PHE A 34 -10.22 -3.10 -25.04
CA PHE A 34 -10.80 -1.91 -24.44
C PHE A 34 -10.65 -0.76 -25.43
N LYS A 35 -11.79 -0.29 -25.95
CA LYS A 35 -11.87 0.90 -26.79
C LYS A 35 -11.98 2.14 -25.90
N ILE A 36 -10.92 2.94 -25.87
CA ILE A 36 -10.74 4.05 -24.93
C ILE A 36 -10.51 5.36 -25.69
N LYS A 37 -11.07 6.47 -25.18
CA LYS A 37 -10.77 7.82 -25.68
C LYS A 37 -9.50 8.37 -25.07
N GLN A 38 -8.54 8.77 -25.90
CA GLN A 38 -7.26 9.33 -25.55
C GLN A 38 -7.42 10.63 -24.75
N SER A 39 -8.43 11.44 -25.06
CA SER A 39 -8.71 12.68 -24.33
C SER A 39 -8.95 12.45 -22.84
N TYR A 40 -9.65 11.37 -22.46
CA TYR A 40 -9.85 11.02 -21.05
C TYR A 40 -8.59 10.46 -20.40
N LEU A 41 -7.80 9.68 -21.13
CA LEU A 41 -6.50 9.21 -20.63
C LEU A 41 -5.56 10.37 -20.36
N LYS A 42 -5.37 11.28 -21.32
CA LYS A 42 -4.52 12.47 -21.18
C LYS A 42 -4.95 13.36 -20.01
N ALA A 43 -6.25 13.43 -19.72
CA ALA A 43 -6.77 14.23 -18.62
C ALA A 43 -6.59 13.58 -17.23
N ASN A 44 -6.44 12.26 -17.16
CA ASN A 44 -6.47 11.51 -15.89
C ASN A 44 -5.24 10.63 -15.63
N SER A 45 -4.27 10.61 -16.55
CA SER A 45 -3.07 9.78 -16.45
C SER A 45 -1.87 10.39 -17.18
N GLU A 46 -0.67 10.06 -16.71
CA GLU A 46 0.59 10.49 -17.33
C GLU A 46 1.19 9.46 -18.29
N CYS A 47 1.00 8.17 -18.03
CA CYS A 47 1.76 7.10 -18.70
C CYS A 47 1.21 6.70 -20.08
N PHE A 48 -0.03 7.06 -20.41
CA PHE A 48 -0.67 6.69 -21.68
C PHE A 48 -0.43 7.69 -22.82
N SER A 49 0.40 8.70 -22.62
CA SER A 49 0.78 9.63 -23.70
C SER A 49 1.77 8.94 -24.64
N PRO A 50 1.44 8.70 -25.94
CA PRO A 50 2.43 8.21 -26.88
C PRO A 50 3.60 9.21 -26.98
N PRO A 51 4.85 8.74 -27.16
CA PRO A 51 6.00 9.63 -27.32
C PRO A 51 5.78 10.62 -28.47
N GLU A 52 6.14 11.89 -28.26
CA GLU A 52 6.08 12.90 -29.31
C GLU A 52 6.89 12.42 -30.54
N GLY A 53 6.22 12.29 -31.69
CA GLY A 53 6.83 11.87 -32.96
C GLY A 53 6.54 10.43 -33.40
N THR A 54 5.82 9.62 -32.61
CA THR A 54 5.29 8.34 -33.10
C THR A 54 3.99 8.58 -33.86
N SER A 55 4.11 8.91 -35.15
CA SER A 55 2.98 8.88 -36.09
C SER A 55 2.66 7.43 -36.45
N ALA A 56 2.10 6.69 -35.50
CA ALA A 56 1.39 5.46 -35.80
C ALA A 56 0.01 5.83 -36.34
N SER A 57 -0.41 5.17 -37.42
CA SER A 57 -1.73 5.36 -38.01
C SER A 57 -2.82 5.08 -36.95
N PRO A 58 -3.76 6.01 -36.72
CA PRO A 58 -4.71 5.94 -35.59
C PRO A 58 -5.67 4.74 -35.58
N ASP A 59 -5.81 4.02 -36.71
CA ASP A 59 -6.99 3.17 -36.91
C ASP A 59 -6.84 1.69 -36.54
N ASP A 60 -5.66 1.18 -36.17
CA ASP A 60 -5.52 -0.28 -35.91
C ASP A 60 -4.40 -0.72 -34.94
N GLU A 61 -3.73 0.21 -34.24
CA GLU A 61 -2.69 -0.20 -33.28
C GLU A 61 -3.32 -0.62 -31.94
N ILE A 62 -3.35 -1.94 -31.71
CA ILE A 62 -3.73 -2.52 -30.42
C ILE A 62 -2.52 -2.41 -29.47
N VAL A 63 -2.70 -1.68 -28.37
CA VAL A 63 -1.68 -1.55 -27.33
C VAL A 63 -1.85 -2.65 -26.29
N ASN A 64 -0.91 -3.60 -26.24
CA ASN A 64 -0.94 -4.71 -25.28
C ASN A 64 -0.49 -4.25 -23.89
N LEU A 65 -1.33 -4.51 -22.88
CA LEU A 65 -1.08 -4.27 -21.47
C LEU A 65 -0.88 -5.61 -20.74
N THR A 66 -0.15 -5.59 -19.62
CA THR A 66 0.22 -6.82 -18.89
C THR A 66 -0.83 -7.26 -17.88
N GLU A 67 -1.83 -6.43 -17.65
CA GLU A 67 -2.85 -6.56 -16.63
C GLU A 67 -4.04 -7.34 -17.19
N PRO A 68 -4.70 -8.17 -16.37
CA PRO A 68 -5.90 -8.87 -16.79
C PRO A 68 -7.08 -7.91 -16.99
N ALA A 69 -8.06 -8.34 -17.78
CA ALA A 69 -9.20 -7.54 -18.18
C ALA A 69 -9.95 -6.95 -16.99
N GLU A 70 -10.17 -7.73 -15.93
CA GLU A 70 -10.88 -7.26 -14.73
C GLU A 70 -10.17 -6.07 -14.06
N THR A 71 -8.84 -6.02 -14.10
CA THR A 71 -8.06 -4.92 -13.48
C THR A 71 -8.11 -3.68 -14.34
N LEU A 72 -7.96 -3.84 -15.65
CA LEU A 72 -8.10 -2.75 -16.62
C LEU A 72 -9.52 -2.19 -16.63
N ASP A 73 -10.54 -3.02 -16.47
CA ASP A 73 -11.93 -2.60 -16.37
C ASP A 73 -12.19 -1.68 -15.16
N LEU A 74 -11.56 -1.97 -14.01
CA LEU A 74 -11.58 -1.08 -12.86
C LEU A 74 -10.76 0.19 -13.10
N LEU A 75 -9.56 0.06 -13.67
CA LEU A 75 -8.66 1.18 -13.92
C LEU A 75 -9.27 2.20 -14.89
N PHE A 76 -9.82 1.75 -16.02
CA PHE A 76 -10.46 2.60 -17.00
C PHE A 76 -11.77 3.22 -16.48
N GLN A 77 -12.41 2.64 -15.45
CA GLN A 77 -13.51 3.33 -14.80
C GLN A 77 -13.08 4.64 -14.14
N PHE A 78 -11.87 4.70 -13.57
CA PHE A 78 -11.29 5.92 -13.01
C PHE A 78 -10.90 6.95 -14.07
N VAL A 79 -10.66 6.53 -15.30
CA VAL A 79 -10.30 7.41 -16.42
C VAL A 79 -11.52 8.14 -16.98
N TYR A 80 -12.67 7.48 -17.03
CA TYR A 80 -13.88 8.06 -17.61
C TYR A 80 -14.65 8.93 -16.62
N PRO A 81 -15.37 9.97 -17.09
CA PRO A 81 -16.24 10.82 -16.26
C PRO A 81 -17.52 10.06 -15.87
N GLN A 82 -17.37 9.05 -15.02
CA GLN A 82 -18.45 8.19 -14.55
C GLN A 82 -18.34 7.94 -13.04
N LYS A 83 -19.31 7.20 -12.50
CA LYS A 83 -19.28 6.79 -11.10
C LYS A 83 -18.12 5.84 -10.86
N GLN A 84 -17.33 6.15 -9.84
CA GLN A 84 -16.18 5.34 -9.47
C GLN A 84 -16.57 3.98 -8.86
N PRO A 85 -15.76 2.93 -9.08
CA PRO A 85 -16.04 1.61 -8.56
C PRO A 85 -16.00 1.59 -7.03
N ASP A 86 -16.86 0.79 -6.42
CA ASP A 86 -16.92 0.64 -4.96
C ASP A 86 -15.88 -0.38 -4.49
N LEU A 87 -14.68 0.09 -4.13
CA LEU A 87 -13.58 -0.78 -3.70
C LEU A 87 -13.90 -1.61 -2.45
N ARG A 88 -14.88 -1.21 -1.63
CA ARG A 88 -15.28 -1.94 -0.42
C ARG A 88 -15.89 -3.31 -0.74
N LYS A 89 -16.37 -3.51 -1.97
CA LYS A 89 -16.95 -4.77 -2.44
C LYS A 89 -15.90 -5.71 -3.04
N LEU A 90 -14.66 -5.23 -3.22
CA LEU A 90 -13.59 -5.99 -3.82
C LEU A 90 -12.76 -6.71 -2.75
N SER A 91 -12.13 -7.82 -3.13
CA SER A 91 -11.17 -8.49 -2.27
C SER A 91 -9.87 -7.69 -2.19
N THR A 92 -9.11 -7.85 -1.11
CA THR A 92 -7.79 -7.21 -0.93
C THR A 92 -6.86 -7.47 -2.10
N LYS A 93 -6.88 -8.69 -2.67
CA LYS A 93 -6.09 -9.05 -3.86
C LYS A 93 -6.46 -8.18 -5.06
N ARG A 94 -7.75 -8.00 -5.35
CA ARG A 94 -8.24 -7.17 -6.46
C ARG A 94 -7.86 -5.70 -6.28
N ILE A 95 -7.92 -5.20 -5.04
CA ILE A 95 -7.53 -3.83 -4.72
C ILE A 95 -6.02 -3.64 -4.93
N LEU A 96 -5.19 -4.60 -4.51
CA LEU A 96 -3.74 -4.57 -4.78
C LEU A 96 -3.43 -4.58 -6.28
N GLU A 97 -4.06 -5.47 -7.05
CA GLU A 97 -3.88 -5.53 -8.51
C GLU A 97 -4.24 -4.20 -9.18
N LEU A 98 -5.36 -3.58 -8.76
CA LEU A 98 -5.75 -2.26 -9.21
C LEU A 98 -4.76 -1.18 -8.77
N ALA A 99 -4.27 -1.23 -7.53
CA ALA A 99 -3.32 -0.26 -7.00
C ALA A 99 -1.99 -0.32 -7.79
N GLU A 100 -1.46 -1.51 -8.04
CA GLU A 100 -0.25 -1.69 -8.87
C GLU A 100 -0.44 -1.15 -10.29
N ALA A 101 -1.59 -1.40 -10.91
CA ALA A 101 -1.90 -0.86 -12.22
C ALA A 101 -2.06 0.68 -12.18
N ALA A 102 -2.71 1.22 -11.15
CA ALA A 102 -2.90 2.65 -10.98
C ALA A 102 -1.56 3.39 -10.83
N GLU A 103 -0.63 2.84 -10.05
CA GLU A 103 0.73 3.36 -9.91
C GLU A 103 1.52 3.22 -11.21
N LYS A 104 1.47 2.07 -11.86
CA LYS A 104 2.19 1.84 -13.13
C LYS A 104 1.76 2.81 -14.22
N TYR A 105 0.45 3.03 -14.35
CA TYR A 105 -0.13 3.88 -15.39
C TYR A 105 -0.36 5.32 -14.95
N GLN A 106 -0.04 5.64 -13.69
CA GLN A 106 -0.24 6.96 -13.08
C GLN A 106 -1.68 7.46 -13.23
N VAL A 107 -2.68 6.61 -12.99
CA VAL A 107 -4.10 7.01 -13.00
C VAL A 107 -4.45 7.63 -11.66
N PHE A 108 -4.36 8.95 -11.57
CA PHE A 108 -4.30 9.70 -10.31
C PHE A 108 -5.46 9.42 -9.35
N ALA A 109 -6.68 9.39 -9.87
CA ALA A 109 -7.87 9.14 -9.04
C ALA A 109 -7.86 7.71 -8.45
N ALA A 110 -7.38 6.73 -9.22
CA ALA A 110 -7.24 5.36 -8.76
C ALA A 110 -6.12 5.23 -7.72
N MET A 111 -4.98 5.90 -7.94
CA MET A 111 -3.86 5.93 -6.99
C MET A 111 -4.32 6.41 -5.61
N GLU A 112 -4.92 7.61 -5.52
CA GLU A 112 -5.38 8.16 -4.25
C GLU A 112 -6.45 7.29 -3.58
N THR A 113 -7.39 6.74 -4.37
CA THR A 113 -8.46 5.90 -3.83
C THR A 113 -7.92 4.58 -3.28
N CYS A 114 -7.01 3.92 -4.01
CA CYS A 114 -6.34 2.70 -3.57
C CYS A 114 -5.46 2.95 -2.34
N ASN A 115 -4.69 4.04 -2.35
CA ASN A 115 -3.82 4.44 -1.25
C ASN A 115 -4.62 4.63 0.04
N ARG A 116 -5.74 5.35 -0.01
CA ARG A 116 -6.67 5.50 1.13
C ARG A 116 -7.26 4.17 1.59
N GLN A 117 -7.59 3.28 0.66
CA GLN A 117 -8.11 1.97 1.01
C GLN A 117 -7.06 1.09 1.72
N MET A 118 -5.77 1.23 1.37
CA MET A 118 -4.66 0.60 2.10
C MET A 118 -4.51 1.18 3.51
N GLU A 119 -4.62 2.51 3.65
CA GLU A 119 -4.60 3.17 4.96
C GLU A 119 -5.77 2.74 5.86
N ILE A 120 -6.94 2.43 5.30
CA ILE A 120 -8.07 1.92 6.10
C ILE A 120 -7.84 0.46 6.50
N SER A 121 -7.23 -0.33 5.61
CA SER A 121 -7.14 -1.79 5.77
C SER A 121 -5.85 -2.29 6.45
N TYR A 122 -4.87 -1.41 6.70
CA TYR A 122 -3.54 -1.82 7.23
C TYR A 122 -3.59 -2.68 8.49
N LYS A 123 -4.58 -2.51 9.39
CA LYS A 123 -4.70 -3.35 10.59
C LYS A 123 -5.14 -4.77 10.26
N THR A 124 -5.99 -4.92 9.25
CA THR A 124 -6.55 -6.22 8.82
C THR A 124 -5.63 -6.94 7.83
N HIS A 125 -4.90 -6.19 7.02
CA HIS A 125 -4.00 -6.71 5.97
C HIS A 125 -2.64 -6.01 6.02
N PRO A 126 -1.89 -6.12 7.14
CA PRO A 126 -0.69 -5.34 7.36
C PRO A 126 0.44 -5.68 6.39
N VAL A 127 0.57 -6.95 5.99
CA VAL A 127 1.64 -7.37 5.07
C VAL A 127 1.43 -6.79 3.67
N GLN A 128 0.20 -6.81 3.19
CA GLN A 128 -0.21 -6.26 1.90
C GLN A 128 -0.03 -4.74 1.87
N ALA A 129 -0.53 -4.05 2.89
CA ALA A 129 -0.41 -2.60 3.01
C ALA A 129 1.07 -2.18 3.14
N LEU A 130 1.88 -2.94 3.88
CA LEU A 130 3.31 -2.70 4.01
C LEU A 130 4.03 -2.89 2.67
N LEU A 131 3.76 -3.97 1.94
CA LEU A 131 4.37 -4.22 0.62
C LEU A 131 4.06 -3.09 -0.36
N TYR A 132 2.78 -2.76 -0.52
CA TYR A 132 2.32 -1.68 -1.40
C TYR A 132 2.96 -0.35 -1.02
N ALA A 133 2.84 0.05 0.24
CA ALA A 133 3.36 1.32 0.72
C ALA A 133 4.89 1.39 0.64
N SER A 134 5.58 0.24 0.76
CA SER A 134 7.02 0.18 0.60
C SER A 134 7.48 0.35 -0.84
N LYS A 135 6.71 -0.21 -1.77
CA LYS A 135 7.05 -0.23 -3.20
C LYS A 135 6.90 1.14 -3.86
N HIS A 136 5.84 1.86 -3.46
CA HIS A 136 5.40 3.14 -4.06
C HIS A 136 5.66 4.35 -3.16
N ASP A 137 6.56 4.21 -2.18
CA ASP A 137 7.04 5.32 -1.34
C ASP A 137 5.93 6.06 -0.56
N TYR A 138 5.04 5.31 0.11
CA TYR A 138 4.04 5.84 1.05
C TYR A 138 4.46 5.61 2.51
N PRO A 139 5.42 6.41 3.05
CA PRO A 139 6.05 6.12 4.35
C PRO A 139 5.08 6.15 5.53
N VAL A 140 4.00 6.93 5.46
CA VAL A 140 3.00 7.00 6.54
C VAL A 140 2.31 5.64 6.69
N ILE A 141 1.78 5.10 5.59
CA ILE A 141 1.12 3.79 5.58
C ILE A 141 2.13 2.69 5.87
N ALA A 142 3.33 2.75 5.29
CA ALA A 142 4.38 1.77 5.55
C ALA A 142 4.71 1.67 7.05
N ASN A 143 4.85 2.80 7.76
CA ASN A 143 5.08 2.80 9.21
C ASN A 143 3.91 2.21 10.00
N LEU A 144 2.67 2.59 9.65
CA LEU A 144 1.47 2.06 10.29
C LEU A 144 1.34 0.54 10.10
N ALA A 145 1.56 0.09 8.87
CA ALA A 145 1.48 -1.31 8.47
C ALA A 145 2.62 -2.15 9.06
N ALA A 146 3.86 -1.64 9.07
CA ALA A 146 5.01 -2.29 9.70
C ALA A 146 4.76 -2.53 11.18
N LYS A 147 4.21 -1.53 11.87
CA LYS A 147 3.85 -1.67 13.27
C LYS A 147 2.77 -2.73 13.47
N ALA A 148 1.70 -2.72 12.67
CA ALA A 148 0.65 -3.72 12.74
C ALA A 148 1.18 -5.13 12.41
N ALA A 149 2.14 -5.25 11.50
CA ALA A 149 2.75 -6.53 11.11
C ALA A 149 3.55 -7.19 12.25
N LEU A 150 3.97 -6.44 13.29
CA LEU A 150 4.68 -6.99 14.45
C LEU A 150 3.85 -7.99 15.26
N SER A 151 2.52 -7.97 15.13
CA SER A 151 1.66 -8.98 15.77
C SER A 151 1.61 -10.31 15.01
N LEU A 152 2.25 -10.39 13.84
CA LEU A 152 2.31 -11.60 13.01
C LEU A 152 3.65 -12.32 13.20
N PRO A 153 3.73 -13.64 12.93
CA PRO A 153 5.00 -14.34 12.90
C PRO A 153 5.95 -13.71 11.88
N TYR A 154 7.21 -13.51 12.27
CA TYR A 154 8.24 -12.90 11.41
C TYR A 154 8.32 -13.54 10.02
N ILE A 155 8.28 -14.89 9.97
CA ILE A 155 8.37 -15.64 8.71
C ILE A 155 7.19 -15.33 7.78
N SER A 156 5.97 -15.20 8.31
CA SER A 156 4.80 -14.86 7.49
C SER A 156 4.90 -13.47 6.86
N VAL A 157 5.44 -12.50 7.59
CA VAL A 157 5.68 -11.15 7.05
C VAL A 157 6.82 -11.19 6.02
N TYR A 158 7.91 -11.91 6.32
CA TYR A 158 9.04 -12.08 5.41
C TYR A 158 8.61 -12.68 4.06
N GLU A 159 7.84 -13.76 4.08
CA GLU A 159 7.34 -14.44 2.87
C GLU A 159 6.46 -13.52 2.02
N GLY A 160 5.62 -12.68 2.65
CA GLY A 160 4.80 -11.72 1.93
C GLY A 160 5.57 -10.54 1.34
N LEU A 161 6.76 -10.23 1.86
CA LEU A 161 7.59 -9.13 1.38
C LEU A 161 8.73 -9.56 0.45
N VAL A 162 9.04 -10.86 0.36
CA VAL A 162 10.21 -11.37 -0.39
C VAL A 162 10.19 -11.00 -1.88
N ILE A 163 9.01 -10.69 -2.42
CA ILE A 163 8.83 -10.24 -3.80
C ILE A 163 9.47 -8.86 -4.05
N ASP A 164 9.63 -8.03 -3.03
CA ASP A 164 10.30 -6.73 -3.10
C ASP A 164 11.51 -6.69 -2.15
N SER A 165 12.71 -6.68 -2.74
CA SER A 165 13.99 -6.69 -2.01
C SER A 165 14.15 -5.48 -1.06
N ARG A 166 13.61 -4.32 -1.43
CA ARG A 166 13.66 -3.11 -0.59
C ARG A 166 12.74 -3.29 0.62
N ALA A 167 11.52 -3.78 0.40
CA ALA A 167 10.55 -4.03 1.45
C ALA A 167 11.06 -5.06 2.48
N VAL A 168 11.61 -6.20 2.02
CA VAL A 168 12.14 -7.23 2.93
C VAL A 168 13.38 -6.74 3.70
N THR A 169 14.25 -5.97 3.05
CA THR A 169 15.42 -5.36 3.71
C THR A 169 14.98 -4.36 4.78
N ALA A 170 14.02 -3.49 4.47
CA ALA A 170 13.49 -2.51 5.41
C ALA A 170 12.76 -3.19 6.58
N TRP A 171 11.97 -4.23 6.32
CA TRP A 171 11.34 -5.04 7.36
C TRP A 171 12.36 -5.71 8.27
N THR A 172 13.40 -6.32 7.71
CA THR A 172 14.45 -6.99 8.48
C THR A 172 15.15 -6.01 9.43
N LYS A 173 15.50 -4.81 8.94
CA LYS A 173 16.07 -3.73 9.76
C LYS A 173 15.11 -3.29 10.87
N TYR A 174 13.85 -3.03 10.51
CA TYR A 174 12.81 -2.59 11.44
C TYR A 174 12.57 -3.62 12.55
N TYR A 175 12.41 -4.89 12.19
CA TYR A 175 12.17 -5.99 13.13
C TYR A 175 13.37 -6.23 14.05
N ALA A 176 14.61 -6.12 13.54
CA ALA A 176 15.82 -6.24 14.35
C ALA A 176 15.94 -5.12 15.39
N GLN A 177 15.65 -3.88 14.99
CA GLN A 177 15.60 -2.72 15.90
C GLN A 177 14.54 -2.93 16.98
N TRP A 178 13.32 -3.33 16.58
CA TRP A 178 12.23 -3.62 17.50
C TRP A 178 12.57 -4.72 18.49
N SER A 179 13.14 -5.83 18.00
CA SER A 179 13.56 -6.97 18.83
C SER A 179 14.63 -6.55 19.86
N SER A 180 15.54 -5.65 19.49
CA SER A 180 16.55 -5.10 20.39
C SER A 180 15.92 -4.26 21.51
N VAL A 181 14.96 -3.41 21.16
CA VAL A 181 14.20 -2.59 22.13
C VAL A 181 13.41 -3.48 23.08
N GLN A 182 12.72 -4.51 22.56
CA GLN A 182 11.96 -5.45 23.37
C GLN A 182 12.85 -6.24 24.33
N LYS A 183 14.00 -6.75 23.87
CA LYS A 183 14.99 -7.42 24.73
C LYS A 183 15.50 -6.48 25.82
N SER A 184 15.84 -5.24 25.48
CA SER A 184 16.34 -4.24 26.45
C SER A 184 15.29 -3.92 27.51
N ALA A 185 14.02 -3.82 27.13
CA ALA A 185 12.91 -3.59 28.05
C ALA A 185 12.66 -4.77 29.01
N ILE A 186 12.84 -6.02 28.53
CA ILE A 186 12.69 -7.23 29.35
C ILE A 186 13.87 -7.39 30.32
N THR A 187 15.11 -7.19 29.84
CA THR A 187 16.34 -7.39 30.64
C THR A 187 16.57 -6.27 31.65
N SER A 188 15.94 -5.11 31.47
CA SER A 188 16.01 -3.98 32.40
C SER A 188 14.69 -3.77 33.15
N PRO A 189 14.22 -4.69 34.02
CA PRO A 189 13.18 -4.36 34.96
C PRO A 189 13.75 -3.31 35.92
N SER A 190 13.23 -2.08 35.84
CA SER A 190 13.79 -0.89 36.49
C SER A 190 14.23 -1.13 37.94
N GLN A 191 15.52 -0.98 38.24
CA GLN A 191 15.96 -0.69 39.61
C GLN A 191 15.67 0.81 39.87
N SER A 192 14.53 1.10 40.49
CA SER A 192 14.26 2.39 41.12
C SER A 192 14.20 2.19 42.64
N PRO A 193 14.83 3.04 43.48
CA PRO A 193 14.87 2.86 44.93
C PRO A 193 13.56 3.21 45.66
N VAL A 194 12.43 3.42 44.98
CA VAL A 194 11.20 3.95 45.62
C VAL A 194 10.08 2.90 45.65
N PRO A 195 9.56 2.54 46.85
CA PRO A 195 8.55 1.52 47.03
C PRO A 195 7.14 2.09 46.82
N ASN A 196 6.74 2.34 45.58
CA ASN A 196 5.33 2.43 45.20
C ASN A 196 5.09 1.67 43.89
N ALA A 197 4.99 0.34 44.03
CA ALA A 197 4.86 -0.62 42.94
C ALA A 197 3.69 -0.33 41.98
N SER A 198 2.64 0.36 42.43
CA SER A 198 1.46 0.72 41.62
C SER A 198 1.64 1.97 40.74
N SER A 199 2.62 2.83 40.94
CA SER A 199 2.91 3.93 39.98
C SER A 199 4.01 3.55 39.01
N GLN A 200 4.97 2.71 39.45
CA GLN A 200 6.14 2.38 38.63
C GLN A 200 5.82 1.35 37.54
N TRP A 201 5.02 0.31 37.84
CA TRP A 201 4.51 -0.59 36.80
C TRP A 201 3.75 0.21 35.73
N TYR A 202 2.89 1.16 36.15
CA TYR A 202 2.09 2.00 35.26
C TYR A 202 2.96 2.88 34.38
N ILE A 203 3.97 3.55 34.94
CA ILE A 203 4.92 4.37 34.19
C ILE A 203 5.73 3.52 33.21
N ASN A 204 6.13 2.31 33.60
CA ASN A 204 6.87 1.41 32.72
C ASN A 204 5.98 0.89 31.60
N THR A 205 4.75 0.46 31.90
CA THR A 205 3.76 0.09 30.89
C THR A 205 3.46 1.26 29.96
N ILE A 206 3.34 2.49 30.46
CA ILE A 206 3.16 3.68 29.63
C ILE A 206 4.39 3.97 28.77
N LYS A 207 5.61 3.88 29.31
CA LYS A 207 6.85 4.10 28.54
C LYS A 207 7.01 3.03 27.47
N THR A 208 6.68 1.78 27.80
CA THR A 208 6.63 0.68 26.85
C THR A 208 5.53 0.94 25.83
N CYS A 209 4.28 1.21 26.18
CA CYS A 209 3.19 1.55 25.24
C CYS A 209 3.51 2.77 24.34
N MET A 210 4.13 3.82 24.89
CA MET A 210 4.61 4.98 24.13
C MET A 210 5.76 4.61 23.19
N ALA A 211 6.71 3.75 23.63
CA ALA A 211 7.76 3.21 22.77
C ALA A 211 7.24 2.19 21.75
N LEU A 212 6.14 1.50 22.07
CA LEU A 212 5.39 0.61 21.21
C LEU A 212 4.40 1.39 20.33
N GLY A 213 4.35 2.72 20.40
CA GLY A 213 3.51 3.63 19.60
C GLY A 213 2.00 3.43 19.73
N GLU A 214 1.49 2.62 20.67
CA GLU A 214 0.06 2.61 20.98
C GLU A 214 -0.21 3.83 21.84
N GLY A 215 -0.88 4.83 21.27
CA GLY A 215 -1.34 5.95 22.05
C GLY A 215 -2.08 5.45 23.31
N VAL A 216 -1.91 6.19 24.38
CA VAL A 216 -2.58 6.02 25.68
C VAL A 216 -4.14 5.99 25.63
N PRO A 217 -4.91 6.34 24.57
CA PRO A 217 -6.38 6.42 24.67
C PRO A 217 -7.12 5.11 24.97
N SER A 218 -6.59 3.92 24.64
CA SER A 218 -7.35 2.65 24.81
C SER A 218 -7.47 2.18 26.28
N LEU A 219 -6.68 2.75 27.19
CA LEU A 219 -6.72 2.44 28.63
C LEU A 219 -7.26 3.59 29.48
N LEU A 220 -7.48 4.78 28.91
CA LEU A 220 -7.86 6.00 29.64
C LEU A 220 -9.36 6.17 29.88
N SER A 221 -10.23 5.22 29.52
CA SER A 221 -11.67 5.34 29.84
C SER A 221 -12.02 5.03 31.30
N LYS A 222 -11.05 4.61 32.14
CA LYS A 222 -11.34 4.23 33.55
C LYS A 222 -10.47 4.86 34.64
N ILE A 223 -9.45 5.66 34.31
CA ILE A 223 -8.53 6.19 35.34
C ILE A 223 -8.19 7.66 35.04
N TRP A 224 -9.22 8.50 35.00
CA TRP A 224 -9.06 9.96 34.87
C TRP A 224 -9.36 10.65 36.20
N MET A 225 -8.63 10.28 37.25
CA MET A 225 -8.47 11.10 38.44
C MET A 225 -7.12 10.74 39.07
N VAL A 226 -6.37 11.77 39.44
CA VAL A 226 -5.13 11.75 40.25
C VAL A 226 -3.84 12.07 39.45
N LEU A 227 -3.63 13.38 39.30
CA LEU A 227 -2.38 14.13 39.48
C LEU A 227 -1.25 14.05 38.41
N PHE A 228 -1.13 15.13 37.64
CA PHE A 228 0.13 15.68 37.09
C PHE A 228 1.03 16.26 38.21
N PRO A 229 2.31 16.69 38.00
CA PRO A 229 3.03 16.91 36.73
C PRO A 229 4.49 16.41 36.69
N VAL A 230 4.98 15.83 35.55
CA VAL A 230 6.40 15.97 35.17
C VAL A 230 6.53 16.04 33.65
N HIS A 231 7.27 17.05 33.20
CA HIS A 231 7.54 17.44 31.81
C HIS A 231 8.46 16.42 31.07
N PRO A 232 8.26 16.16 29.77
CA PRO A 232 9.00 15.13 29.04
C PRO A 232 10.24 15.70 28.33
N THR A 233 11.44 15.41 28.84
CA THR A 233 12.69 15.63 28.08
C THR A 233 13.70 14.53 28.39
N ALA A 234 13.75 13.52 27.52
CA ALA A 234 14.94 12.68 27.24
C ALA A 234 14.63 11.51 26.28
N ILE A 235 13.36 11.09 26.14
CA ILE A 235 13.02 9.89 25.32
C ILE A 235 12.53 10.27 23.91
N GLY A 236 12.09 11.51 23.69
CA GLY A 236 11.64 12.00 22.39
C GLY A 236 12.72 12.00 21.30
N ALA A 237 14.01 12.03 21.67
CA ALA A 237 15.12 12.06 20.73
C ALA A 237 15.53 10.67 20.20
N GLN A 238 15.14 9.58 20.87
CA GLN A 238 15.42 8.21 20.41
C GLN A 238 14.27 7.63 19.59
N LEU A 239 13.04 8.13 19.76
CA LEU A 239 11.86 7.72 19.01
C LEU A 239 11.78 8.36 17.61
N SER A 240 12.46 9.48 17.37
CA SER A 240 12.58 10.05 16.02
C SER A 240 13.44 9.20 15.07
N MET A 241 14.12 8.17 15.57
CA MET A 241 14.97 7.26 14.79
C MET A 241 14.30 5.92 14.45
N LEU A 242 13.13 5.59 15.03
CA LEU A 242 12.32 4.42 14.66
C LEU A 242 11.37 4.74 13.49
N ARG A 243 11.88 5.48 12.50
CA ARG A 243 11.20 5.62 11.22
C ARG A 243 11.63 4.48 10.33
N TRP A 244 10.66 3.84 9.69
CA TRP A 244 10.94 3.04 8.51
C TRP A 244 11.66 3.93 7.49
N THR A 245 12.85 3.50 7.07
CA THR A 245 13.69 4.15 6.07
C THR A 245 14.03 3.12 5.01
N VAL A 246 13.67 3.41 3.75
CA VAL A 246 14.14 2.67 2.56
C VAL A 246 15.52 3.16 2.20
#